data_AF-A0A2N6A3W6-F1
#
_entry.id   AF-A0A2N6A3W6-F1
#
_cell.length_a   1.000
_cell.length_b   1.000
_cell.length_c   1.000
_cell.angle_alpha   90.00
_cell.angle_beta   90.00
_cell.angle_gamma   90.00
#
_symmetry.space_group_name_H-M   'P 1'
#
loop_
_entity.id
_entity.type
_entity.pdbx_description
1 polymer ?
#
loop_
_entity_poly.entity_id
_entity_poly.type
_entity_poly.pdbx_seq_one_letter_code
_entity_poly.pdbx_strand_id
1 'polypeptide(L)'
;MDLINEFAFILSKNTPGDFDTALPVNSKVRTLYELITNGKAKNDKEAAKIIYNSTKADKKYLMLKRNLVQKLSDLVYLQSYQETDDENYMTIHFQVEKELLIAEKLLLQNVYHNPTKIISKVEQTAEKYFFIDIQVMAARKFRSVFSLKGYPKETEEYDEKVKELVKYQNYYNASRGMWEKIYSKTKFTVAKTDSLINECREYIQKIEPWLKKYNSPFIKIFLYKIKIVYYHQQNEHEKIWYTMQDLIDLIAEYPFIDNKALQLELNYYMARYYRDSMQIEQAERHISACLNLSDYRAFNKFLIQELNFDIAIKNEKYTEAFAILNEVKSVSQYQFLNPFDQSAWTLREGFLFIALVTQNETELISKLPILGQEKALSNFLVATKKSTKGKYGYNIMLLMIRVLLFKIFEQQEIDNEGNNLLIYYHRYLKEINSQRTVAFFRHLGKSAAQGFDIEEMEERKTKFHKRLQEINCPYYDAYEIIPYERFWGMAMTLAK
;
A
#
# COMPACT_ATOMS: atom_id res chain seq x y z
N MET A 1 11.52 0.58 20.86
CA MET A 1 11.59 2.06 20.77
C MET A 1 10.58 2.58 19.77
N ASP A 2 10.18 1.73 18.83
CA ASP A 2 9.18 1.96 17.78
C ASP A 2 7.90 2.62 18.29
N LEU A 3 7.26 2.09 19.34
CA LEU A 3 6.05 2.73 19.91
C LEU A 3 6.27 4.20 20.35
N ILE A 4 7.45 4.53 20.89
CA ILE A 4 7.79 5.91 21.26
C ILE A 4 7.95 6.76 20.00
N ASN A 5 8.57 6.23 18.94
CA ASN A 5 8.68 6.90 17.65
C ASN A 5 7.31 7.12 16.98
N GLU A 6 6.39 6.16 17.09
CA GLU A 6 5.03 6.26 16.57
C GLU A 6 4.24 7.35 17.31
N PHE A 7 4.28 7.35 18.65
CA PHE A 7 3.66 8.44 19.43
C PHE A 7 4.31 9.80 19.15
N ALA A 8 5.64 9.87 19.08
CA ALA A 8 6.34 11.11 18.73
C ALA A 8 5.93 11.62 17.35
N PHE A 9 5.75 10.73 16.36
CA PHE A 9 5.27 11.09 15.04
C PHE A 9 3.86 11.70 15.09
N ILE A 10 2.93 11.10 15.86
CA ILE A 10 1.57 11.64 16.04
C ILE A 10 1.62 13.03 16.70
N LEU A 11 2.39 13.18 17.78
CA LEU A 11 2.51 14.44 18.52
C LEU A 11 3.25 15.53 17.74
N SER A 12 4.15 15.16 16.82
CA SER A 12 4.86 16.12 15.97
C SER A 12 3.95 16.82 14.97
N LYS A 13 2.78 16.24 14.67
CA LYS A 13 1.80 16.85 13.76
C LYS A 13 0.99 17.96 14.42
N ASN A 14 0.77 17.89 15.73
CA ASN A 14 0.09 18.91 16.52
C ASN A 14 0.44 18.71 18.00
N THR A 15 1.42 19.47 18.50
CA THR A 15 1.93 19.29 19.86
C THR A 15 0.97 19.92 20.88
N PRO A 16 0.44 19.16 21.87
CA PRO A 16 -0.47 19.71 22.87
C PRO A 16 0.20 20.81 23.71
N GLY A 17 -0.57 21.82 24.15
CA GLY A 17 -0.05 22.89 25.02
C GLY A 17 0.53 22.37 26.34
N ASP A 18 0.02 21.25 26.85
CA ASP A 18 0.51 20.59 28.07
C ASP A 18 1.73 19.69 27.84
N PHE A 19 2.34 19.69 26.66
CA PHE A 19 3.46 18.81 26.32
C PHE A 19 4.63 18.96 27.30
N ASP A 20 5.05 20.19 27.59
CA ASP A 20 6.16 20.44 28.52
C ASP A 20 5.76 20.21 29.99
N THR A 21 4.47 20.30 30.31
CA THR A 21 3.94 19.90 31.63
C THR A 21 4.01 18.38 31.80
N ALA A 22 3.61 17.63 30.78
CA ALA A 22 3.66 16.18 30.79
C ALA A 22 5.09 15.63 30.69
N LEU A 23 5.97 16.31 29.94
CA LEU A 23 7.37 15.96 29.70
C LEU A 23 8.31 17.14 30.04
N PRO A 24 8.58 17.38 31.34
CA PRO A 24 9.40 18.53 31.77
C PRO A 24 10.81 18.49 31.17
N VAL A 25 11.29 19.66 30.71
CA VAL A 25 12.56 19.83 29.98
C VAL A 25 13.75 19.17 30.69
N ASN A 26 13.83 19.28 32.01
CA ASN A 26 14.94 18.75 32.82
C ASN A 26 14.71 17.33 33.36
N SER A 27 13.69 16.61 32.87
CA SER A 27 13.38 15.26 33.34
C SER A 27 14.11 14.19 32.53
N LYS A 28 14.49 13.08 33.19
CA LYS A 28 15.01 11.89 32.50
C LYS A 28 14.02 11.31 31.47
N VAL A 29 12.72 11.57 31.67
CA VAL A 29 11.65 11.16 30.75
C VAL A 29 11.79 11.93 29.44
N ARG A 30 11.99 13.25 29.51
CA ARG A 30 12.27 14.11 28.34
C ARG A 30 13.59 13.74 27.68
N THR A 31 14.65 13.49 28.46
CA THR A 31 15.93 13.03 27.90
C THR A 31 15.76 11.73 27.10
N LEU A 32 15.00 10.75 27.62
CA LEU A 32 14.75 9.51 26.88
C LEU A 32 13.98 9.76 25.58
N TYR A 33 12.96 10.62 25.62
CA TYR A 33 12.21 11.03 24.43
C TYR A 33 13.14 11.63 23.37
N GLU A 34 13.96 12.61 23.73
CA GLU A 34 14.87 13.31 22.82
C GLU A 34 15.99 12.41 22.29
N LEU A 35 16.48 11.46 23.09
CA LEU A 35 17.49 10.50 22.62
C LEU A 35 16.92 9.61 21.50
N ILE A 36 15.66 9.21 21.62
CA ILE A 36 14.99 8.35 20.66
C ILE A 36 14.60 9.14 19.41
N THR A 37 13.93 10.28 19.56
CA THR A 37 13.41 11.07 18.42
C THR A 37 14.50 11.73 17.60
N ASN A 38 15.62 12.11 18.21
CA ASN A 38 16.78 12.67 17.50
C ASN A 38 17.76 11.58 17.00
N GLY A 39 17.42 10.30 17.14
CA GLY A 39 18.27 9.19 16.66
C GLY A 39 19.61 9.04 17.41
N LYS A 40 19.77 9.66 18.58
CA LYS A 40 20.98 9.57 19.41
C LYS A 40 21.11 8.22 20.13
N ALA A 41 20.01 7.48 20.28
CA ALA A 41 20.01 6.09 20.73
C ALA A 41 19.26 5.21 19.73
N LYS A 42 19.93 4.20 19.18
CA LYS A 42 19.36 3.28 18.18
C LYS A 42 18.60 2.13 18.83
N ASN A 43 18.89 1.81 20.08
CA ASN A 43 18.29 0.69 20.80
C ASN A 43 18.25 0.93 22.31
N ASP A 44 17.47 0.08 23.00
CA ASP A 44 17.29 0.16 24.46
C ASP A 44 18.62 0.00 25.24
N LYS A 45 19.62 -0.68 24.69
CA LYS A 45 20.93 -0.85 25.35
C LYS A 45 21.69 0.47 25.37
N GLU A 46 21.70 1.21 24.25
CA GLU A 46 22.34 2.52 24.14
C GLU A 46 21.64 3.55 25.03
N ALA A 47 20.31 3.63 24.99
CA ALA A 47 19.57 4.59 25.83
C ALA A 47 19.76 4.32 27.35
N ALA A 48 19.74 3.06 27.77
CA ALA A 48 20.00 2.72 29.18
C ALA A 48 21.42 3.09 29.61
N LYS A 49 22.40 2.88 28.73
CA LYS A 49 23.80 3.27 28.97
C LYS A 49 23.95 4.78 29.09
N ILE A 50 23.28 5.57 28.25
CA ILE A 50 23.36 7.03 28.28
C ILE A 50 22.70 7.61 29.55
N ILE A 51 21.52 7.13 29.93
CA ILE A 51 20.72 7.75 31.01
C ILE A 51 21.14 7.29 32.41
N TYR A 52 21.47 6.00 32.56
CA TYR A 52 21.73 5.37 33.85
C TYR A 52 23.09 4.69 33.96
N ASN A 53 23.92 4.74 32.90
CA ASN A 53 25.15 3.94 32.81
C ASN A 53 24.92 2.44 33.04
N SER A 54 23.73 1.94 32.69
CA SER A 54 23.28 0.58 33.02
C SER A 54 22.88 -0.22 31.78
N THR A 55 22.24 -1.37 32.00
CA THR A 55 21.80 -2.27 30.93
C THR A 55 20.32 -2.09 30.63
N LYS A 56 19.88 -2.57 29.46
CA LYS A 56 18.44 -2.57 29.09
C LYS A 56 17.52 -3.31 30.08
N ALA A 57 18.08 -4.17 30.93
CA ALA A 57 17.35 -4.95 31.92
C ALA A 57 17.22 -4.24 33.29
N ASP A 58 17.85 -3.07 33.46
CA ASP A 58 17.76 -2.30 34.70
C ASP A 58 16.32 -1.84 34.95
N LYS A 59 15.79 -2.15 36.15
CA LYS A 59 14.45 -1.78 36.59
C LYS A 59 14.21 -0.27 36.48
N LYS A 60 15.21 0.58 36.75
CA LYS A 60 15.09 2.04 36.64
C LYS A 60 14.84 2.49 35.21
N TYR A 61 15.54 1.89 34.24
CA TYR A 61 15.34 2.16 32.82
C TYR A 61 13.97 1.67 32.34
N LEU A 62 13.57 0.45 32.72
CA LEU A 62 12.26 -0.11 32.35
C LEU A 62 11.10 0.74 32.89
N MET A 63 11.19 1.19 34.15
CA MET A 63 10.20 2.10 34.74
C MET A 63 10.17 3.45 34.02
N LEU A 64 11.33 4.01 33.67
CA LEU A 64 11.42 5.26 32.92
C LEU A 64 10.73 5.16 31.56
N LYS A 65 11.02 4.08 30.82
CA LYS A 65 10.42 3.79 29.52
C LYS A 65 8.90 3.62 29.63
N ARG A 66 8.41 2.85 30.62
CA ARG A 66 6.98 2.69 30.87
C ARG A 66 6.29 4.03 31.18
N ASN A 67 6.92 4.87 32.00
CA ASN A 67 6.42 6.20 32.33
C ASN A 67 6.35 7.10 31.10
N LEU A 68 7.40 7.09 30.26
CA LEU A 68 7.39 7.83 28.98
C LEU A 68 6.25 7.36 28.07
N VAL A 69 6.10 6.04 27.88
CA VAL A 69 5.03 5.47 27.05
C VAL A 69 3.64 5.89 27.57
N GLN A 70 3.42 5.84 28.89
CA GLN A 70 2.14 6.27 29.47
C GLN A 70 1.87 7.76 29.20
N LYS A 71 2.85 8.63 29.49
CA LYS A 71 2.71 10.07 29.29
C LYS A 71 2.47 10.45 27.83
N LEU A 72 3.18 9.78 26.90
CA LEU A 72 2.96 9.97 25.47
C LEU A 72 1.57 9.50 25.04
N SER A 73 1.10 8.37 25.55
CA SER A 73 -0.26 7.87 25.30
C SER A 73 -1.32 8.87 25.80
N ASP A 74 -1.14 9.42 26.99
CA ASP A 74 -2.05 10.41 27.57
C ASP A 74 -2.05 11.70 26.73
N LEU A 75 -0.86 12.16 26.29
CA LEU A 75 -0.73 13.32 25.41
C LEU A 75 -1.40 13.12 24.05
N VAL A 76 -1.25 11.94 23.43
CA VAL A 76 -1.93 11.60 22.17
C VAL A 76 -3.45 11.61 22.36
N TYR A 77 -3.96 11.13 23.50
CA TYR A 77 -5.38 11.16 23.80
C TYR A 77 -5.93 12.58 24.07
N LEU A 78 -5.12 13.43 24.73
CA LEU A 78 -5.48 14.80 25.08
C LEU A 78 -5.32 15.79 23.92
N GLN A 79 -4.63 15.40 22.85
CA GLN A 79 -4.42 16.21 21.66
C GLN A 79 -5.77 16.72 21.13
N SER A 80 -6.02 18.02 21.30
CA SER A 80 -7.13 18.71 20.65
C SER A 80 -6.70 19.06 19.24
N TYR A 81 -7.39 18.53 18.24
CA TYR A 81 -7.29 19.05 16.89
C TYR A 81 -7.87 20.48 16.92
N GLN A 82 -7.01 21.48 16.69
CA GLN A 82 -7.46 22.87 16.65
C GLN A 82 -8.44 23.04 15.48
N GLU A 83 -9.45 23.90 15.68
CA GLU A 83 -10.56 24.18 14.75
C GLU A 83 -10.11 24.77 13.40
N THR A 84 -8.80 24.99 13.19
CA THR A 84 -8.22 25.59 11.97
C THR A 84 -7.94 24.57 10.86
N ASP A 85 -7.99 23.27 11.13
CA ASP A 85 -7.99 22.24 10.09
C ASP A 85 -9.46 21.88 9.79
N ASP A 86 -10.01 22.45 8.71
CA ASP A 86 -11.36 22.23 8.18
C ASP A 86 -11.94 20.85 8.51
N GLU A 87 -13.15 20.81 9.10
CA GLU A 87 -14.06 19.66 9.30
C GLU A 87 -13.50 18.25 9.02
N ASN A 88 -12.36 17.90 9.62
CA ASN A 88 -11.69 16.67 9.25
C ASN A 88 -12.49 15.50 9.83
N TYR A 89 -13.02 14.65 8.95
CA TYR A 89 -13.82 13.48 9.30
C TYR A 89 -13.23 12.65 10.45
N MET A 90 -11.91 12.44 10.45
CA MET A 90 -11.21 11.69 11.49
C MET A 90 -11.19 12.43 12.83
N THR A 91 -11.03 13.75 12.80
CA THR A 91 -11.12 14.61 13.99
C THR A 91 -12.51 14.56 14.58
N ILE A 92 -13.54 14.69 13.73
CA ILE A 92 -14.94 14.62 14.14
C ILE A 92 -15.25 13.24 14.72
N HIS A 93 -14.79 12.16 14.08
CA HIS A 93 -14.92 10.79 14.59
C HIS A 93 -14.36 10.68 16.02
N PHE A 94 -13.09 11.07 16.21
CA PHE A 94 -12.41 10.97 17.50
C PHE A 94 -13.11 11.82 18.58
N GLN A 95 -13.54 13.04 18.23
CA GLN A 95 -14.26 13.92 19.15
C GLN A 95 -15.59 13.31 19.59
N VAL A 96 -16.36 12.74 18.66
CA VAL A 96 -17.65 12.11 18.96
C VAL A 96 -17.46 10.84 19.81
N GLU A 97 -16.43 10.03 19.55
CA GLU A 97 -16.07 8.89 20.41
C GLU A 97 -15.74 9.33 21.84
N LYS A 98 -14.95 10.41 21.98
CA LYS A 98 -14.60 10.98 23.28
C LYS A 98 -15.84 11.49 24.02
N GLU A 99 -16.72 12.23 23.35
CA GLU A 99 -17.98 12.70 23.93
C GLU A 99 -18.86 11.53 24.40
N LEU A 100 -18.94 10.47 23.60
CA LEU A 100 -19.71 9.27 23.95
C LEU A 100 -19.13 8.54 25.17
N LEU A 101 -17.80 8.46 25.27
CA LEU A 101 -17.11 7.88 26.44
C LEU A 101 -17.33 8.72 27.71
N ILE A 102 -17.34 10.04 27.60
CA ILE A 102 -17.66 10.94 28.71
C ILE A 102 -19.10 10.71 29.18
N ALA A 103 -20.06 10.64 28.23
CA ALA A 103 -21.45 10.33 28.55
C ALA A 103 -21.58 8.97 29.24
N GLU A 104 -20.88 7.95 28.76
CA GLU A 104 -20.84 6.62 29.39
C GLU A 104 -20.36 6.68 30.84
N LYS A 105 -19.24 7.37 31.08
CA LYS A 105 -18.68 7.51 32.43
C LYS A 105 -19.66 8.18 33.39
N LEU A 106 -20.38 9.20 32.93
CA LEU A 106 -21.40 9.89 33.74
C LEU A 106 -22.62 9.00 34.01
N LEU A 107 -23.07 8.22 33.01
CA LEU A 107 -24.16 7.26 33.18
C LEU A 107 -23.80 6.16 34.18
N LEU A 108 -22.55 5.67 34.18
CA LEU A 108 -22.05 4.70 35.16
C LEU A 108 -22.07 5.25 36.61
N GLN A 109 -22.08 6.57 36.77
CA GLN A 109 -22.23 7.24 38.07
C GLN A 109 -23.70 7.62 38.38
N ASN A 110 -24.66 7.08 37.64
CA ASN A 110 -26.09 7.38 37.77
C ASN A 110 -26.44 8.87 37.52
N VAL A 111 -25.66 9.59 36.71
CA VAL A 111 -25.97 10.95 36.27
C VAL A 111 -26.62 10.89 34.90
N TYR A 112 -27.86 11.39 34.75
CA TYR A 112 -28.64 11.16 33.51
C TYR A 112 -28.92 12.42 32.68
N HIS A 113 -29.05 13.60 33.29
CA HIS A 113 -29.48 14.81 32.58
C HIS A 113 -28.46 15.28 31.53
N ASN A 114 -27.20 15.48 31.94
CA ASN A 114 -26.15 15.96 31.04
C ASN A 114 -25.74 14.91 29.99
N PRO A 115 -25.58 13.62 30.33
CA PRO A 115 -25.25 12.60 29.33
C PRO A 115 -26.29 12.46 28.24
N THR A 116 -27.59 12.61 28.55
CA THR A 116 -28.65 12.56 27.54
C THR A 116 -28.44 13.64 26.47
N LYS A 117 -28.05 14.87 26.85
CA LYS A 117 -27.75 15.96 25.92
C LYS A 117 -26.50 15.66 25.07
N ILE A 118 -25.46 15.12 25.71
CA ILE A 118 -24.22 14.73 25.02
C ILE A 118 -24.51 13.62 23.99
N ILE A 119 -25.23 12.56 24.38
CA ILE A 119 -25.58 11.44 23.50
C ILE A 119 -26.44 11.93 22.33
N SER A 120 -27.36 12.87 22.54
CA SER A 120 -28.17 13.43 21.45
C SER A 120 -27.31 14.15 20.41
N LYS A 121 -26.35 14.98 20.85
CA LYS A 121 -25.41 15.65 19.95
C LYS A 121 -24.51 14.64 19.22
N VAL A 122 -24.02 13.63 19.94
CA VAL A 122 -23.24 12.52 19.38
C VAL A 122 -24.02 11.79 18.30
N GLU A 123 -25.28 11.44 18.55
CA GLU A 123 -26.13 10.72 17.61
C GLU A 123 -26.38 11.53 16.33
N GLN A 124 -26.74 12.81 16.45
CA GLN A 124 -26.94 13.70 15.29
C GLN A 124 -25.67 13.80 14.44
N THR A 125 -24.51 13.94 15.09
CA THR A 125 -23.22 14.02 14.38
C THR A 125 -22.86 12.69 13.74
N ALA A 126 -23.07 11.57 14.45
CA ALA A 126 -22.82 10.23 13.95
C ALA A 126 -23.71 9.88 12.76
N GLU A 127 -24.97 10.35 12.74
CA GLU A 127 -25.88 10.24 11.59
C GLU A 127 -25.38 11.06 10.40
N LYS A 128 -25.03 12.34 10.61
CA LYS A 128 -24.50 13.23 9.56
C LYS A 128 -23.27 12.65 8.86
N TYR A 129 -22.35 12.04 9.62
CA TYR A 129 -21.07 11.53 9.11
C TYR A 129 -21.01 9.98 8.98
N PHE A 130 -22.16 9.30 9.07
CA PHE A 130 -22.28 7.84 8.90
C PHE A 130 -21.38 6.99 9.83
N PHE A 131 -21.13 7.44 11.06
CA PHE A 131 -20.40 6.66 12.08
C PHE A 131 -21.28 5.55 12.67
N ILE A 132 -21.51 4.48 11.91
CA ILE A 132 -22.50 3.46 12.25
C ILE A 132 -22.25 2.79 13.62
N ASP A 133 -20.98 2.56 13.98
CA ASP A 133 -20.63 1.97 15.28
C ASP A 133 -21.05 2.89 16.44
N ILE A 134 -20.81 4.19 16.28
CA ILE A 134 -21.20 5.24 17.25
C ILE A 134 -22.73 5.37 17.30
N GLN A 135 -23.42 5.33 16.16
CA GLN A 135 -24.89 5.37 16.12
C GLN A 135 -25.50 4.21 16.92
N VAL A 136 -25.00 2.98 16.74
CA VAL A 136 -25.45 1.80 17.51
C VAL A 136 -25.21 2.00 19.01
N MET A 137 -24.03 2.50 19.39
CA MET A 137 -23.71 2.74 20.79
C MET A 137 -24.58 3.84 21.41
N ALA A 138 -24.81 4.95 20.70
CA ALA A 138 -25.67 6.03 21.15
C ALA A 138 -27.11 5.55 21.35
N ALA A 139 -27.67 4.83 20.38
CA ALA A 139 -29.02 4.27 20.46
C ALA A 139 -29.19 3.29 21.63
N ARG A 140 -28.18 2.43 21.88
CA ARG A 140 -28.18 1.53 23.05
C ARG A 140 -28.18 2.30 24.37
N LYS A 141 -27.39 3.38 24.48
CA LYS A 141 -27.35 4.21 25.68
C LYS A 141 -28.69 4.93 25.89
N PHE A 142 -29.31 5.45 24.83
CA PHE A 142 -30.65 6.03 24.93
C PHE A 142 -31.68 5.01 25.40
N ARG A 143 -31.72 3.81 24.82
CA ARG A 143 -32.59 2.72 25.28
C ARG A 143 -32.42 2.46 26.79
N SER A 144 -31.18 2.39 27.28
CA SER A 144 -30.90 2.22 28.71
C SER A 144 -31.37 3.40 29.55
N VAL A 145 -31.15 4.63 29.10
CA VAL A 145 -31.61 5.85 29.80
C VAL A 145 -33.13 5.92 29.89
N PHE A 146 -33.84 5.65 28.79
CA PHE A 146 -35.31 5.67 28.77
C PHE A 146 -35.91 4.55 29.62
N SER A 147 -35.30 3.35 29.60
CA SER A 147 -35.70 2.24 30.47
C SER A 147 -35.57 2.61 31.95
N LEU A 148 -34.44 3.22 32.35
CA LEU A 148 -34.21 3.64 33.74
C LEU A 148 -35.15 4.76 34.20
N LYS A 149 -35.58 5.63 33.30
CA LYS A 149 -36.55 6.70 33.59
C LYS A 149 -38.01 6.22 33.58
N GLY A 150 -38.28 4.97 33.20
CA GLY A 150 -39.63 4.43 33.11
C GLY A 150 -40.43 4.95 31.91
N TYR A 151 -39.74 5.19 30.78
CA TYR A 151 -40.34 5.65 29.53
C TYR A 151 -40.43 4.48 28.52
N PRO A 152 -41.49 3.64 28.58
CA PRO A 152 -41.57 2.39 27.82
C PRO A 152 -41.65 2.60 26.31
N LYS A 153 -42.39 3.63 25.86
CA LYS A 153 -42.54 3.93 24.43
C LYS A 153 -41.20 4.26 23.77
N GLU A 154 -40.46 5.19 24.36
CA GLU A 154 -39.13 5.59 23.89
C GLU A 154 -38.13 4.43 24.00
N THR A 155 -38.28 3.58 25.01
CA THR A 155 -37.46 2.36 25.14
C THR A 155 -37.69 1.41 23.96
N GLU A 156 -38.95 1.18 23.57
CA GLU A 156 -39.31 0.36 22.40
C GLU A 156 -38.83 1.00 21.08
N GLU A 157 -39.01 2.31 20.92
CA GLU A 157 -38.52 3.05 19.74
C GLU A 157 -37.00 2.87 19.55
N TYR A 158 -36.22 3.03 20.62
CA TYR A 158 -34.77 2.82 20.55
C TYR A 158 -34.39 1.33 20.45
N ASP A 159 -35.22 0.40 20.90
CA ASP A 159 -34.99 -1.03 20.66
C ASP A 159 -35.06 -1.37 19.16
N GLU A 160 -36.10 -0.88 18.48
CA GLU A 160 -36.23 -1.03 17.03
C GLU A 160 -35.12 -0.29 16.26
N LYS A 161 -34.76 0.92 16.69
CA LYS A 161 -33.62 1.66 16.12
C LYS A 161 -32.33 0.86 16.24
N VAL A 162 -32.04 0.27 17.40
CA VAL A 162 -30.87 -0.59 17.60
C VAL A 162 -30.90 -1.81 16.66
N LYS A 163 -32.05 -2.46 16.48
CA LYS A 163 -32.18 -3.61 15.56
C LYS A 163 -31.85 -3.23 14.12
N GLU A 164 -32.37 -2.12 13.61
CA GLU A 164 -32.06 -1.66 12.25
C GLU A 164 -30.60 -1.21 12.10
N LEU A 165 -30.07 -0.44 13.06
CA LEU A 165 -28.66 0.00 13.01
C LEU A 165 -27.67 -1.16 13.09
N VAL A 166 -27.95 -2.20 13.89
CA VAL A 166 -27.11 -3.41 13.93
C VAL A 166 -27.13 -4.15 12.59
N LYS A 167 -28.28 -4.20 11.89
CA LYS A 167 -28.33 -4.77 10.53
C LYS A 167 -27.46 -3.96 9.56
N TYR A 168 -27.52 -2.63 9.62
CA TYR A 168 -26.67 -1.76 8.79
C TYR A 168 -25.17 -1.95 9.14
N GLN A 169 -24.81 -1.96 10.41
CA GLN A 169 -23.46 -2.23 10.90
C GLN A 169 -22.90 -3.56 10.36
N ASN A 170 -23.73 -4.61 10.35
CA ASN A 170 -23.34 -5.91 9.80
C ASN A 170 -23.03 -5.85 8.30
N TYR A 171 -23.82 -5.12 7.51
CA TYR A 171 -23.53 -4.94 6.09
C TYR A 171 -22.27 -4.11 5.84
N TYR A 172 -22.10 -3.01 6.59
CA TYR A 172 -20.87 -2.20 6.55
C TYR A 172 -19.63 -3.05 6.84
N ASN A 173 -19.64 -3.80 7.95
CA ASN A 173 -18.52 -4.65 8.35
C ASN A 173 -18.28 -5.80 7.35
N ALA A 174 -19.35 -6.39 6.79
CA ALA A 174 -19.22 -7.42 5.77
C ALA A 174 -18.58 -6.86 4.49
N SER A 175 -19.01 -5.69 3.99
CA SER A 175 -18.42 -5.03 2.83
C SER A 175 -16.94 -4.71 3.04
N ARG A 176 -16.59 -4.17 4.21
CA ARG A 176 -15.19 -3.91 4.59
C ARG A 176 -14.36 -5.19 4.62
N GLY A 177 -14.84 -6.23 5.31
CA GLY A 177 -14.14 -7.51 5.41
C GLY A 177 -13.98 -8.23 4.07
N MET A 178 -14.94 -8.09 3.15
CA MET A 178 -14.81 -8.57 1.77
C MET A 178 -13.67 -7.87 1.04
N TRP A 179 -13.59 -6.55 1.12
CA TRP A 179 -12.48 -5.78 0.55
C TRP A 179 -11.12 -6.20 1.15
N GLU A 180 -11.01 -6.28 2.49
CA GLU A 180 -9.77 -6.65 3.17
C GLU A 180 -9.26 -8.04 2.74
N LYS A 181 -10.18 -9.00 2.53
CA LYS A 181 -9.84 -10.32 1.97
C LYS A 181 -9.30 -10.22 0.55
N ILE A 182 -9.94 -9.46 -0.33
CA ILE A 182 -9.47 -9.25 -1.71
C ILE A 182 -8.09 -8.57 -1.71
N TYR A 183 -7.93 -7.49 -0.94
CA TYR A 183 -6.67 -6.76 -0.83
C TYR A 183 -5.51 -7.64 -0.33
N SER A 184 -5.78 -8.52 0.65
CA SER A 184 -4.77 -9.46 1.16
C SER A 184 -4.23 -10.42 0.10
N LYS A 185 -5.06 -10.77 -0.91
CA LYS A 185 -4.72 -11.69 -2.00
C LYS A 185 -3.94 -11.00 -3.12
N THR A 186 -4.16 -9.70 -3.30
CA THR A 186 -3.52 -8.90 -4.37
C THR A 186 -2.26 -8.19 -3.92
N LYS A 187 -2.03 -8.00 -2.61
CA LYS A 187 -0.88 -7.24 -2.08
C LYS A 187 0.49 -7.68 -2.63
N PHE A 188 0.73 -8.99 -2.72
CA PHE A 188 2.03 -9.54 -3.16
C PHE A 188 1.94 -10.30 -4.48
N THR A 189 0.77 -10.29 -5.13
CA THR A 189 0.50 -11.13 -6.30
C THR A 189 0.00 -10.26 -7.43
N VAL A 190 0.79 -10.19 -8.50
CA VAL A 190 0.42 -9.53 -9.77
C VAL A 190 -0.35 -10.49 -10.70
N ALA A 191 -0.43 -11.77 -10.34
CA ALA A 191 -1.06 -12.80 -11.16
C ALA A 191 -2.58 -12.62 -11.26
N LYS A 192 -3.11 -12.95 -12.44
CA LYS A 192 -4.55 -12.98 -12.70
C LYS A 192 -5.09 -14.40 -12.50
N THR A 193 -6.18 -14.55 -11.74
CA THR A 193 -6.73 -15.88 -11.41
C THR A 193 -8.25 -15.90 -11.44
N ASP A 194 -8.84 -16.98 -11.97
CA ASP A 194 -10.29 -17.17 -12.04
C ASP A 194 -10.93 -17.24 -10.65
N SER A 195 -10.22 -17.81 -9.68
CA SER A 195 -10.68 -17.87 -8.29
C SER A 195 -10.92 -16.48 -7.72
N LEU A 196 -10.03 -15.51 -7.99
CA LEU A 196 -10.19 -14.14 -7.52
C LEU A 196 -11.29 -13.40 -8.28
N ILE A 197 -11.43 -13.65 -9.59
CA ILE A 197 -12.51 -13.09 -10.41
C ILE A 197 -13.88 -13.52 -9.86
N ASN A 198 -14.05 -14.82 -9.59
CA ASN A 198 -15.30 -15.36 -9.06
C ASN A 198 -15.62 -14.81 -7.67
N GLU A 199 -14.62 -14.74 -6.78
CA GLU A 199 -14.82 -14.19 -5.43
C GLU A 199 -15.20 -12.70 -5.46
N CYS A 200 -14.54 -11.89 -6.28
CA CYS A 200 -14.92 -10.49 -6.48
C CYS A 200 -16.37 -10.37 -7.00
N ARG A 201 -16.75 -11.20 -7.98
CA ARG A 201 -18.11 -11.22 -8.54
C ARG A 201 -19.15 -11.54 -7.48
N GLU A 202 -18.90 -12.56 -6.66
CA GLU A 202 -19.78 -12.94 -5.56
C GLU A 202 -19.94 -11.80 -4.53
N TYR A 203 -18.85 -11.10 -4.19
CA TYR A 203 -18.91 -9.97 -3.27
C TYR A 203 -19.66 -8.77 -3.86
N ILE A 204 -19.46 -8.46 -5.14
CA ILE A 204 -20.21 -7.40 -5.85
C ILE A 204 -21.71 -7.72 -5.80
N GLN A 205 -22.12 -8.95 -6.14
CA GLN A 205 -23.52 -9.38 -6.12
C GLN A 205 -24.16 -9.35 -4.72
N LYS A 206 -23.36 -9.51 -3.65
CA LYS A 206 -23.84 -9.40 -2.27
C LYS A 206 -24.01 -7.94 -1.83
N ILE A 207 -23.09 -7.06 -2.21
CA ILE A 207 -23.06 -5.66 -1.74
C ILE A 207 -24.10 -4.79 -2.47
N GLU A 208 -24.32 -5.00 -3.76
CA GLU A 208 -25.25 -4.16 -4.56
C GLU A 208 -26.68 -4.13 -4.00
N PRO A 209 -27.29 -5.25 -3.56
CA PRO A 209 -28.59 -5.23 -2.88
C PRO A 209 -28.58 -4.46 -1.55
N TRP A 210 -27.48 -4.47 -0.80
CA TRP A 210 -27.39 -3.75 0.48
C TRP A 210 -27.43 -2.25 0.29
N LEU A 211 -26.84 -1.74 -0.80
CA LEU A 211 -26.88 -0.32 -1.16
C LEU A 211 -28.29 0.18 -1.51
N LYS A 212 -29.17 -0.69 -2.01
CA LYS A 212 -30.59 -0.35 -2.22
C LYS A 212 -31.32 -0.11 -0.90
N LYS A 213 -30.89 -0.77 0.19
CA LYS A 213 -31.46 -0.61 1.53
C LYS A 213 -30.80 0.52 2.32
N TYR A 214 -29.47 0.67 2.22
CA TYR A 214 -28.71 1.69 2.93
C TYR A 214 -27.80 2.43 1.95
N ASN A 215 -28.13 3.68 1.64
CA ASN A 215 -27.32 4.54 0.80
C ASN A 215 -26.09 5.07 1.57
N SER A 216 -25.11 4.20 1.79
CA SER A 216 -23.90 4.49 2.56
C SER A 216 -22.71 4.80 1.64
N PRO A 217 -22.05 5.96 1.77
CA PRO A 217 -20.86 6.27 0.96
C PRO A 217 -19.73 5.27 1.25
N PHE A 218 -19.59 4.79 2.47
CA PHE A 218 -18.53 3.83 2.81
C PHE A 218 -18.75 2.44 2.22
N ILE A 219 -20.01 1.96 2.16
CA ILE A 219 -20.31 0.70 1.45
C ILE A 219 -20.02 0.87 -0.05
N LYS A 220 -20.36 2.02 -0.65
CA LYS A 220 -20.02 2.33 -2.05
C LYS A 220 -18.51 2.32 -2.29
N ILE A 221 -17.71 2.94 -1.40
CA ILE A 221 -16.24 2.90 -1.47
C ILE A 221 -15.74 1.46 -1.55
N PHE A 222 -16.17 0.57 -0.64
CA PHE A 222 -15.71 -0.83 -0.65
C PHE A 222 -16.15 -1.56 -1.93
N LEU A 223 -17.36 -1.29 -2.42
CA LEU A 223 -17.83 -1.84 -3.70
C LEU A 223 -16.93 -1.40 -4.86
N TYR A 224 -16.61 -0.11 -4.97
CA TYR A 224 -15.76 0.42 -6.04
C TYR A 224 -14.34 -0.15 -5.99
N LYS A 225 -13.76 -0.30 -4.79
CA LYS A 225 -12.46 -0.97 -4.63
C LYS A 225 -12.47 -2.40 -5.12
N ILE A 226 -13.52 -3.16 -4.80
CA ILE A 226 -13.68 -4.55 -5.29
C ILE A 226 -13.89 -4.56 -6.81
N LYS A 227 -14.68 -3.64 -7.36
CA LYS A 227 -14.89 -3.49 -8.82
C LYS A 227 -13.59 -3.18 -9.57
N ILE A 228 -12.76 -2.27 -9.06
CA ILE A 228 -11.44 -1.96 -9.65
C ILE A 228 -10.58 -3.23 -9.75
N VAL A 229 -10.50 -4.03 -8.68
CA VAL A 229 -9.77 -5.31 -8.71
C VAL A 229 -10.40 -6.30 -9.68
N TYR A 230 -11.73 -6.44 -9.68
CA TYR A 230 -12.47 -7.33 -10.58
C TYR A 230 -12.20 -7.02 -12.06
N TYR A 231 -12.26 -5.74 -12.44
CA TYR A 231 -12.03 -5.30 -13.81
C TYR A 231 -10.55 -5.39 -14.20
N HIS A 232 -9.62 -5.14 -13.27
CA HIS A 232 -8.19 -5.35 -13.51
C HIS A 232 -7.86 -6.83 -13.76
N GLN A 233 -8.48 -7.76 -13.04
CA GLN A 233 -8.29 -9.20 -13.25
C GLN A 233 -8.76 -9.66 -14.64
N GLN A 234 -9.72 -8.96 -15.24
CA GLN A 234 -10.30 -9.27 -16.54
C GLN A 234 -9.76 -8.44 -17.71
N ASN A 235 -8.84 -7.50 -17.47
CA ASN A 235 -8.36 -6.53 -18.48
C ASN A 235 -9.45 -5.57 -19.01
N GLU A 236 -10.51 -5.33 -18.24
CA GLU A 236 -11.60 -4.41 -18.63
C GLU A 236 -11.25 -2.96 -18.25
N HIS A 237 -10.26 -2.38 -18.94
CA HIS A 237 -9.69 -1.06 -18.63
C HIS A 237 -10.72 0.07 -18.65
N GLU A 238 -11.68 0.04 -19.59
CA GLU A 238 -12.75 1.03 -19.67
C GLU A 238 -13.62 1.04 -18.41
N LYS A 239 -13.93 -0.14 -17.86
CA LYS A 239 -14.73 -0.24 -16.64
C LYS A 239 -13.94 0.17 -15.39
N ILE A 240 -12.60 0.03 -15.40
CA ILE A 240 -11.75 0.61 -14.36
C ILE A 240 -11.91 2.13 -14.37
N TRP A 241 -11.81 2.76 -15.55
CA TRP A 241 -11.99 4.21 -15.71
C TRP A 241 -13.34 4.69 -15.15
N TYR A 242 -14.46 4.08 -15.58
CA TYR A 242 -15.77 4.46 -15.06
C TYR A 242 -15.91 4.25 -13.56
N THR A 243 -15.33 3.17 -13.01
CA THR A 243 -15.37 2.94 -11.55
C THR A 243 -14.56 4.00 -10.78
N MET A 244 -13.45 4.48 -11.34
CA MET A 244 -12.70 5.59 -10.73
C MET A 244 -13.47 6.91 -10.84
N GLN A 245 -14.18 7.14 -11.93
CA GLN A 245 -15.06 8.31 -12.06
C GLN A 245 -16.22 8.26 -11.06
N ASP A 246 -16.85 7.10 -10.87
CA ASP A 246 -17.88 6.89 -9.83
C ASP A 246 -17.34 7.22 -8.43
N LEU A 247 -16.06 6.92 -8.15
CA LEU A 247 -15.42 7.26 -6.88
C LEU A 247 -15.17 8.78 -6.74
N ILE A 248 -14.78 9.46 -7.82
CA ILE A 248 -14.64 10.92 -7.86
C ILE A 248 -16.00 11.59 -7.60
N ASP A 249 -17.05 11.12 -8.28
CA ASP A 249 -18.40 11.63 -8.15
C ASP A 249 -18.92 11.40 -6.71
N LEU A 250 -18.58 10.26 -6.09
CA LEU A 250 -18.91 9.99 -4.70
C LEU A 250 -18.23 10.95 -3.72
N ILE A 251 -16.97 11.31 -3.97
CA ILE A 251 -16.23 12.30 -3.16
C ILE A 251 -16.90 13.68 -3.30
N ALA A 252 -17.32 14.04 -4.51
CA ALA A 252 -18.07 15.28 -4.75
C ALA A 252 -19.44 15.28 -4.06
N GLU A 253 -20.15 14.13 -4.05
CA GLU A 253 -21.45 13.95 -3.37
C GLU A 253 -21.31 14.03 -1.85
N TYR A 254 -20.23 13.48 -1.27
CA TYR A 254 -19.98 13.47 0.17
C TYR A 254 -18.60 14.05 0.52
N PRO A 255 -18.40 15.38 0.50
CA PRO A 255 -17.09 16.00 0.69
C PRO A 255 -16.36 15.61 1.97
N PHE A 256 -17.09 15.24 3.04
CA PHE A 256 -16.48 14.79 4.29
C PHE A 256 -15.71 13.46 4.17
N ILE A 257 -15.95 12.64 3.15
CA ILE A 257 -15.15 11.42 2.94
C ILE A 257 -13.79 11.75 2.32
N ASP A 258 -13.62 12.96 1.78
CA ASP A 258 -12.37 13.42 1.20
C ASP A 258 -11.31 13.57 2.28
N ASN A 259 -10.38 12.62 2.31
CA ASN A 259 -9.29 12.61 3.27
C ASN A 259 -8.01 12.17 2.60
N LYS A 260 -6.87 12.47 3.24
CA LYS A 260 -5.53 12.17 2.72
C LYS A 260 -5.36 10.70 2.30
N ALA A 261 -5.96 9.74 3.01
CA ALA A 261 -5.83 8.33 2.68
C ALA A 261 -6.64 7.97 1.42
N LEU A 262 -7.87 8.49 1.29
CA LEU A 262 -8.69 8.27 0.09
C LEU A 262 -8.09 8.97 -1.13
N GLN A 263 -7.58 10.20 -0.97
CA GLN A 263 -6.87 10.92 -2.03
C GLN A 263 -5.61 10.19 -2.48
N LEU A 264 -4.82 9.67 -1.54
CA LEU A 264 -3.65 8.87 -1.85
C LEU A 264 -4.02 7.63 -2.67
N GLU A 265 -5.09 6.93 -2.27
CA GLU A 265 -5.56 5.73 -2.96
C GLU A 265 -6.11 6.03 -4.36
N LEU A 266 -6.91 7.09 -4.52
CA LEU A 266 -7.42 7.53 -5.80
C LEU A 266 -6.29 7.91 -6.76
N ASN A 267 -5.35 8.75 -6.31
CA ASN A 267 -4.19 9.12 -7.13
C ASN A 267 -3.33 7.90 -7.48
N TYR A 268 -3.19 6.93 -6.58
CA TYR A 268 -2.48 5.69 -6.86
C TYR A 268 -3.18 4.86 -7.95
N TYR A 269 -4.51 4.70 -7.89
CA TYR A 269 -5.26 4.01 -8.94
C TYR A 269 -5.19 4.74 -10.29
N MET A 270 -5.29 6.07 -10.29
CA MET A 270 -5.15 6.88 -11.50
C MET A 270 -3.75 6.78 -12.12
N ALA A 271 -2.70 6.91 -11.31
CA ALA A 271 -1.32 6.76 -11.76
C ALA A 271 -1.08 5.37 -12.36
N ARG A 272 -1.59 4.31 -11.73
CA ARG A 272 -1.53 2.95 -12.25
C ARG A 272 -2.28 2.82 -13.58
N TYR A 273 -3.52 3.31 -13.67
CA TYR A 273 -4.31 3.25 -14.89
C TYR A 273 -3.63 3.96 -16.06
N TYR A 274 -3.12 5.17 -15.84
CA TYR A 274 -2.44 5.93 -16.88
C TYR A 274 -1.12 5.30 -17.29
N ARG A 275 -0.33 4.77 -16.33
CA ARG A 275 0.86 3.99 -16.65
C ARG A 275 0.50 2.81 -17.53
N ASP A 276 -0.48 2.02 -17.14
CA ASP A 276 -0.88 0.80 -17.84
C ASP A 276 -1.41 1.13 -19.24
N SER A 277 -2.09 2.29 -19.39
CA SER A 277 -2.60 2.83 -20.67
C SER A 277 -1.60 3.65 -21.48
N MET A 278 -0.30 3.54 -21.18
CA MET A 278 0.80 4.23 -21.87
C MET A 278 0.72 5.77 -21.85
N GLN A 279 -0.07 6.35 -20.94
CA GLN A 279 -0.22 7.79 -20.71
C GLN A 279 0.72 8.24 -19.59
N ILE A 280 2.03 8.18 -19.87
CA ILE A 280 3.09 8.32 -18.86
C ILE A 280 3.09 9.69 -18.18
N GLU A 281 2.84 10.78 -18.92
CA GLU A 281 2.82 12.13 -18.35
C GLU A 281 1.70 12.29 -17.30
N GLN A 282 0.52 11.77 -17.59
CA GLN A 282 -0.62 11.77 -16.66
C GLN A 282 -0.30 10.91 -15.43
N ALA A 283 0.37 9.77 -15.62
CA ALA A 283 0.82 8.92 -14.53
C ALA A 283 1.81 9.66 -13.60
N GLU A 284 2.75 10.43 -14.16
CA GLU A 284 3.73 11.25 -13.42
C GLU A 284 3.07 12.36 -12.58
N ARG A 285 1.98 12.96 -13.08
CA ARG A 285 1.23 13.96 -12.31
C ARG A 285 0.60 13.35 -11.06
N HIS A 286 -0.07 12.20 -11.22
CA HIS A 286 -0.72 11.52 -10.09
C HIS A 286 0.29 10.89 -9.12
N ILE A 287 1.44 10.39 -9.60
CA ILE A 287 2.48 9.86 -8.70
C ILE A 287 3.11 10.98 -7.87
N SER A 288 3.29 12.17 -8.44
CA SER A 288 3.76 13.35 -7.71
C SER A 288 2.81 13.72 -6.57
N ALA A 289 1.50 13.69 -6.82
CA ALA A 289 0.49 13.88 -5.77
C ALA A 289 0.59 12.81 -4.67
N CYS A 290 0.82 11.54 -5.05
CA CYS A 290 1.00 10.44 -4.08
C CYS A 290 2.26 10.64 -3.21
N LEU A 291 3.37 11.06 -3.80
CA LEU A 291 4.64 11.29 -3.10
C LEU A 291 4.49 12.39 -2.04
N ASN A 292 3.75 13.46 -2.34
CA ASN A 292 3.46 14.54 -1.40
C ASN A 292 2.58 14.11 -0.21
N LEU A 293 1.80 13.04 -0.36
CA LEU A 293 0.87 12.53 0.64
C LEU A 293 1.40 11.32 1.43
N SER A 294 2.62 10.86 1.15
CA SER A 294 3.15 9.60 1.70
C SER A 294 4.43 9.76 2.52
N ASP A 295 4.66 8.83 3.43
CA ASP A 295 5.81 8.82 4.34
C ASP A 295 6.28 7.38 4.59
N TYR A 296 7.58 7.14 4.64
CA TYR A 296 8.13 5.81 4.92
C TYR A 296 7.74 5.28 6.31
N ARG A 297 7.45 6.15 7.28
CA ARG A 297 6.93 5.79 8.60
C ARG A 297 5.52 5.19 8.54
N ALA A 298 4.73 5.52 7.52
CA ALA A 298 3.39 4.99 7.29
C ALA A 298 3.38 3.80 6.30
N PHE A 299 4.55 3.33 5.85
CA PHE A 299 4.77 2.25 4.87
C PHE A 299 4.16 2.44 3.47
N ASN A 300 3.22 3.37 3.28
CA ASN A 300 2.57 3.66 2.02
C ASN A 300 3.54 4.17 0.93
N LYS A 301 4.60 4.90 1.32
CA LYS A 301 5.58 5.46 0.37
C LYS A 301 6.36 4.38 -0.39
N PHE A 302 6.56 3.19 0.16
CA PHE A 302 7.22 2.10 -0.56
C PHE A 302 6.43 1.63 -1.79
N LEU A 303 5.11 1.49 -1.66
CA LEU A 303 4.23 1.10 -2.77
C LEU A 303 4.15 2.21 -3.84
N ILE A 304 4.19 3.47 -3.41
CA ILE A 304 4.17 4.62 -4.32
C ILE A 304 5.49 4.70 -5.10
N GLN A 305 6.62 4.51 -4.41
CA GLN A 305 7.93 4.50 -5.07
C GLN A 305 8.08 3.30 -6.00
N GLU A 306 7.40 2.17 -5.74
CA GLU A 306 7.34 1.04 -6.65
C GLU A 306 6.75 1.45 -8.01
N LEU A 307 5.60 2.11 -7.98
CA LEU A 307 4.93 2.65 -9.17
C LEU A 307 5.76 3.77 -9.83
N ASN A 308 6.37 4.65 -9.03
CA ASN A 308 7.22 5.73 -9.51
C ASN A 308 8.44 5.18 -10.28
N PHE A 309 9.11 4.16 -9.74
CA PHE A 309 10.20 3.46 -10.41
C PHE A 309 9.75 2.86 -11.74
N ASP A 310 8.61 2.16 -11.75
CA ASP A 310 8.09 1.54 -12.97
C ASP A 310 7.77 2.60 -14.05
N ILE A 311 7.23 3.76 -13.66
CA ILE A 311 6.98 4.90 -14.56
C ILE A 311 8.30 5.44 -15.12
N ALA A 312 9.29 5.71 -14.26
CA ALA A 312 10.59 6.25 -14.67
C ALA A 312 11.32 5.30 -15.65
N ILE A 313 11.33 4.00 -15.37
CA ILE A 313 11.92 2.99 -16.27
C ILE A 313 11.20 2.95 -17.62
N LYS A 314 9.86 3.00 -17.63
CA LYS A 314 9.07 3.02 -18.88
C LYS A 314 9.31 4.26 -19.72
N ASN A 315 9.60 5.38 -19.07
CA ASN A 315 9.92 6.64 -19.71
C ASN A 315 11.43 6.80 -20.03
N GLU A 316 12.21 5.73 -19.90
CA GLU A 316 13.67 5.71 -20.16
C GLU A 316 14.46 6.71 -19.27
N LYS A 317 13.88 7.15 -18.14
CA LYS A 317 14.52 8.03 -17.15
C LYS A 317 15.33 7.20 -16.16
N TYR A 318 16.36 6.50 -16.64
CA TYR A 318 17.11 5.53 -15.83
C TYR A 318 17.87 6.14 -14.64
N THR A 319 18.35 7.38 -14.76
CA THR A 319 18.98 8.11 -13.66
C THR A 319 17.99 8.40 -12.53
N GLU A 320 16.74 8.72 -12.87
CA GLU A 320 15.67 8.92 -11.88
C GLU A 320 15.29 7.59 -11.22
N ALA A 321 15.14 6.52 -12.01
CA ALA A 321 14.89 5.18 -11.47
C ALA A 321 16.02 4.71 -10.52
N PHE A 322 17.27 5.03 -10.85
CA PHE A 322 18.42 4.79 -9.98
C PHE A 322 18.34 5.56 -8.65
N ALA A 323 17.97 6.85 -8.70
CA ALA A 323 17.79 7.65 -7.50
C ALA A 323 16.67 7.09 -6.60
N ILE A 324 15.53 6.72 -7.18
CA ILE A 324 14.39 6.11 -6.46
C ILE A 324 14.82 4.81 -5.77
N LEU A 325 15.51 3.92 -6.50
CA LEU A 325 15.97 2.64 -5.96
C LEU A 325 16.88 2.83 -4.73
N ASN A 326 17.83 3.76 -4.82
CA ASN A 326 18.78 4.04 -3.73
C ASN A 326 18.13 4.75 -2.55
N GLU A 327 17.19 5.68 -2.78
CA GLU A 327 16.38 6.26 -1.71
C GLU A 327 15.66 5.15 -0.93
N VAL A 328 14.93 4.28 -1.64
CA VAL A 328 14.15 3.21 -1.01
C VAL A 328 15.02 2.22 -0.24
N LYS A 329 16.18 1.82 -0.78
CA LYS A 329 17.05 0.85 -0.11
C LYS A 329 17.87 1.44 1.04
N SER A 330 18.07 2.75 1.07
CA SER A 330 18.86 3.43 2.12
C SER A 330 18.04 3.81 3.36
N VAL A 331 16.70 3.90 3.26
CA VAL A 331 15.88 4.23 4.43
C VAL A 331 15.86 3.10 5.46
N SER A 332 15.96 3.47 6.74
CA SER A 332 16.01 2.51 7.86
C SER A 332 14.80 1.57 7.93
N GLN A 333 13.66 1.98 7.37
CA GLN A 333 12.42 1.23 7.37
C GLN A 333 12.44 0.06 6.38
N TYR A 334 13.34 0.09 5.38
CA TYR A 334 13.45 -0.96 4.35
C TYR A 334 13.68 -2.35 4.95
N GLN A 335 14.45 -2.44 6.04
CA GLN A 335 14.73 -3.71 6.73
C GLN A 335 13.47 -4.36 7.33
N PHE A 336 12.42 -3.57 7.59
CA PHE A 336 11.15 -4.04 8.15
C PHE A 336 10.13 -4.42 7.07
N LEU A 337 10.45 -4.20 5.79
CA LEU A 337 9.61 -4.67 4.69
C LEU A 337 9.48 -6.19 4.71
N ASN A 338 8.39 -6.68 4.14
CA ASN A 338 8.25 -8.10 3.93
C ASN A 338 9.39 -8.60 3.01
N PRO A 339 9.97 -9.79 3.25
CA PRO A 339 10.97 -10.36 2.36
C PRO A 339 10.53 -10.46 0.89
N PHE A 340 9.23 -10.57 0.61
CA PHE A 340 8.70 -10.49 -0.76
C PHE A 340 8.91 -9.11 -1.39
N ASP A 341 8.66 -8.02 -0.65
CA ASP A 341 8.84 -6.65 -1.13
C ASP A 341 10.33 -6.35 -1.35
N GLN A 342 11.20 -6.81 -0.44
CA GLN A 342 12.66 -6.69 -0.60
C GLN A 342 13.16 -7.43 -1.85
N SER A 343 12.61 -8.62 -2.09
CA SER A 343 12.87 -9.43 -3.29
C SER A 343 12.37 -8.72 -4.57
N ALA A 344 11.21 -8.08 -4.53
CA ALA A 344 10.67 -7.30 -5.66
C ALA A 344 11.52 -6.06 -5.96
N TRP A 345 12.04 -5.36 -4.95
CA TRP A 345 12.98 -4.25 -5.13
C TRP A 345 14.33 -4.69 -5.69
N THR A 346 14.80 -5.87 -5.30
CA THR A 346 16.01 -6.46 -5.90
C THR A 346 15.77 -6.83 -7.35
N LEU A 347 14.58 -7.33 -7.69
CA LEU A 347 14.23 -7.61 -9.08
C LEU A 347 14.26 -6.34 -9.94
N ARG A 348 13.73 -5.23 -9.43
CA ARG A 348 13.80 -3.90 -10.07
C ARG A 348 15.22 -3.42 -10.31
N GLU A 349 16.11 -3.64 -9.34
CA GLU A 349 17.55 -3.39 -9.52
C GLU A 349 18.11 -4.18 -10.72
N GLY A 350 17.68 -5.42 -10.92
CA GLY A 350 18.04 -6.20 -12.11
C GLY A 350 17.66 -5.53 -13.43
N PHE A 351 16.41 -5.07 -13.55
CA PHE A 351 15.94 -4.38 -14.74
C PHE A 351 16.71 -3.07 -14.98
N LEU A 352 16.94 -2.28 -13.93
CA LEU A 352 17.74 -1.07 -14.02
C LEU A 352 19.19 -1.37 -14.43
N PHE A 353 19.81 -2.40 -13.86
CA PHE A 353 21.16 -2.81 -14.21
C PHE A 353 21.30 -3.11 -15.70
N ILE A 354 20.37 -3.88 -16.29
CA ILE A 354 20.38 -4.16 -17.74
C ILE A 354 20.30 -2.86 -18.54
N ALA A 355 19.40 -1.95 -18.18
CA ALA A 355 19.30 -0.66 -18.86
C ALA A 355 20.61 0.14 -18.78
N LEU A 356 21.21 0.25 -17.60
CA LEU A 356 22.47 0.98 -17.40
C LEU A 356 23.66 0.36 -18.15
N VAL A 357 23.75 -0.98 -18.18
CA VAL A 357 24.80 -1.68 -18.96
C VAL A 357 24.65 -1.36 -20.43
N THR A 358 23.43 -1.38 -20.97
CA THR A 358 23.20 -1.08 -22.39
C THR A 358 23.47 0.38 -22.78
N GLN A 359 23.54 1.28 -21.79
CA GLN A 359 23.92 2.68 -21.96
C GLN A 359 25.38 2.97 -21.61
N ASN A 360 26.17 1.96 -21.20
CA ASN A 360 27.54 2.10 -20.72
C ASN A 360 27.70 3.04 -19.50
N GLU A 361 26.69 3.09 -18.63
CA GLU A 361 26.65 3.94 -17.42
C GLU A 361 27.43 3.33 -16.24
N THR A 362 28.73 3.11 -16.45
CA THR A 362 29.61 2.40 -15.49
C THR A 362 29.65 3.03 -14.09
N GLU A 363 29.57 4.36 -14.00
CA GLU A 363 29.57 5.07 -12.72
C GLU A 363 28.32 4.71 -11.89
N LEU A 364 27.14 4.71 -12.51
CA LEU A 364 25.89 4.37 -11.84
C LEU A 364 25.84 2.88 -11.46
N ILE A 365 26.34 2.01 -12.34
CA ILE A 365 26.42 0.57 -12.08
C ILE A 365 27.21 0.28 -10.80
N SER A 366 28.37 0.91 -10.63
CA SER A 366 29.24 0.71 -9.45
C SER A 366 28.57 1.08 -8.11
N LYS A 367 27.54 1.92 -8.17
CA LYS A 367 26.79 2.42 -7.00
C LYS A 367 25.52 1.61 -6.73
N LEU A 368 25.23 0.56 -7.50
CA LEU A 368 24.08 -0.30 -7.27
C LEU A 368 24.29 -1.19 -6.01
N PRO A 369 23.26 -1.33 -5.13
CA PRO A 369 23.43 -2.01 -3.85
C PRO A 369 23.81 -3.50 -3.92
N ILE A 370 23.37 -4.23 -4.95
CA ILE A 370 23.61 -5.67 -5.13
C ILE A 370 24.40 -5.93 -6.41
N LEU A 371 23.92 -5.43 -7.54
CA LEU A 371 24.52 -5.71 -8.86
C LEU A 371 25.75 -4.87 -9.18
N GLY A 372 26.02 -3.83 -8.37
CA GLY A 372 27.28 -3.06 -8.41
C GLY A 372 28.40 -3.68 -7.58
N GLN A 373 28.12 -4.77 -6.85
CA GLN A 373 29.05 -5.39 -5.92
C GLN A 373 29.74 -6.63 -6.52
N GLU A 374 30.82 -7.08 -5.91
CA GLU A 374 31.41 -8.38 -6.22
C GLU A 374 30.41 -9.52 -6.03
N LYS A 375 30.52 -10.58 -6.86
CA LYS A 375 29.58 -11.71 -6.88
C LYS A 375 28.12 -11.29 -7.11
N ALA A 376 27.92 -10.21 -7.88
CA ALA A 376 26.63 -9.62 -8.26
C ALA A 376 25.54 -10.66 -8.56
N LEU A 377 25.81 -11.61 -9.47
CA LEU A 377 24.84 -12.64 -9.86
C LEU A 377 24.42 -13.54 -8.69
N SER A 378 25.38 -14.05 -7.91
CA SER A 378 25.08 -14.92 -6.76
C SER A 378 24.25 -14.18 -5.70
N ASN A 379 24.63 -12.95 -5.37
CA ASN A 379 23.91 -12.11 -4.41
C ASN A 379 22.48 -11.83 -4.89
N PHE A 380 22.31 -11.54 -6.19
CA PHE A 380 21.01 -11.32 -6.80
C PHE A 380 20.11 -12.57 -6.70
N LEU A 381 20.63 -13.75 -7.03
CA LEU A 381 19.86 -15.01 -6.97
C LEU A 381 19.43 -15.36 -5.54
N VAL A 382 20.27 -15.08 -4.54
CA VAL A 382 19.94 -15.29 -3.13
C VAL A 382 18.86 -14.30 -2.67
N ALA A 383 19.01 -13.02 -2.99
CA ALA A 383 18.09 -11.97 -2.61
C ALA A 383 16.71 -12.09 -3.30
N THR A 384 16.66 -12.69 -4.50
CA THR A 384 15.40 -12.90 -5.25
C THR A 384 14.72 -14.25 -4.97
N LYS A 385 15.22 -15.06 -4.03
CA LYS A 385 14.69 -16.40 -3.71
C LYS A 385 13.22 -16.40 -3.29
N LYS A 386 12.66 -15.29 -2.81
CA LYS A 386 11.22 -15.22 -2.46
C LYS A 386 10.34 -15.08 -3.70
N SER A 387 10.82 -14.41 -4.74
CA SER A 387 10.10 -14.22 -6.00
C SER A 387 9.85 -15.53 -6.77
N THR A 388 10.56 -16.62 -6.44
CA THR A 388 10.43 -17.93 -7.12
C THR A 388 9.25 -18.78 -6.64
N LYS A 389 8.56 -18.38 -5.55
CA LYS A 389 7.51 -19.20 -4.94
C LYS A 389 6.22 -19.29 -5.76
N GLY A 390 6.00 -18.36 -6.71
CA GLY A 390 4.83 -18.33 -7.58
C GLY A 390 5.09 -18.90 -8.98
N LYS A 391 4.06 -19.47 -9.62
CA LYS A 391 4.07 -19.86 -11.05
C LYS A 391 3.82 -18.69 -12.01
N TYR A 392 3.53 -17.51 -11.47
CA TYR A 392 3.18 -16.30 -12.20
C TYR A 392 3.72 -15.08 -11.42
N GLY A 393 3.50 -13.86 -11.90
CA GLY A 393 3.93 -12.66 -11.15
C GLY A 393 5.42 -12.41 -11.26
N TYR A 394 6.05 -12.09 -10.12
CA TYR A 394 7.47 -11.80 -10.02
C TYR A 394 8.38 -12.94 -10.51
N ASN A 395 7.92 -14.19 -10.56
CA ASN A 395 8.72 -15.27 -11.13
C ASN A 395 8.92 -15.11 -12.64
N ILE A 396 7.92 -14.61 -13.38
CA ILE A 396 8.05 -14.36 -14.82
C ILE A 396 9.09 -13.26 -15.06
N MET A 397 8.97 -12.16 -14.31
CA MET A 397 9.94 -11.06 -14.33
C MET A 397 11.36 -11.52 -13.97
N LEU A 398 11.50 -12.36 -12.92
CA LEU A 398 12.77 -12.94 -12.51
C LEU A 398 13.40 -13.80 -13.61
N LEU A 399 12.61 -14.66 -14.26
CA LEU A 399 13.09 -15.51 -15.34
C LEU A 399 13.59 -14.68 -16.54
N MET A 400 12.86 -13.63 -16.93
CA MET A 400 13.28 -12.75 -18.02
C MET A 400 14.57 -11.99 -17.71
N ILE A 401 14.73 -11.48 -16.47
CA ILE A 401 15.95 -10.74 -16.14
C ILE A 401 17.13 -11.68 -15.89
N ARG A 402 16.89 -12.85 -15.30
CA ARG A 402 17.91 -13.85 -15.01
C ARG A 402 18.65 -14.25 -16.28
N VAL A 403 17.95 -14.57 -17.35
CA VAL A 403 18.61 -15.00 -18.60
C VAL A 403 19.57 -13.93 -19.15
N LEU A 404 19.22 -12.65 -19.04
CA LEU A 404 20.10 -11.55 -19.47
C LEU A 404 21.28 -11.35 -18.50
N LEU A 405 21.09 -11.52 -17.20
CA LEU A 405 22.19 -11.50 -16.24
C LEU A 405 23.17 -12.65 -16.48
N PHE A 406 22.68 -13.84 -16.82
CA PHE A 406 23.54 -14.97 -17.21
C PHE A 406 24.33 -14.67 -18.49
N LYS A 407 23.74 -13.99 -19.49
CA LYS A 407 24.49 -13.53 -20.68
C LYS A 407 25.63 -12.56 -20.32
N ILE A 408 25.49 -11.77 -19.26
CA ILE A 408 26.54 -10.83 -18.82
C ILE A 408 27.61 -11.53 -17.98
N PHE A 409 27.22 -12.36 -17.01
CA PHE A 409 28.13 -12.90 -15.98
C PHE A 409 28.61 -14.33 -16.23
N GLU A 410 27.78 -15.20 -16.84
CA GLU A 410 28.01 -16.64 -16.97
C GLU A 410 27.51 -17.17 -18.33
N GLN A 411 28.16 -16.73 -19.42
CA GLN A 411 27.73 -17.00 -20.80
C GLN A 411 27.61 -18.49 -21.15
N GLN A 412 28.36 -19.36 -20.50
CA GLN A 412 28.40 -20.79 -20.79
C GLN A 412 27.07 -21.51 -20.47
N GLU A 413 26.24 -20.95 -19.59
CA GLU A 413 24.97 -21.55 -19.18
C GLU A 413 23.76 -20.99 -19.93
N ILE A 414 23.99 -20.14 -20.94
CA ILE A 414 22.89 -19.38 -21.54
C ILE A 414 21.88 -20.26 -22.29
N ASP A 415 22.37 -21.29 -22.98
CA ASP A 415 21.52 -22.20 -23.73
C ASP A 415 20.63 -23.02 -22.78
N ASN A 416 21.16 -23.43 -21.63
CA ASN A 416 20.43 -24.13 -20.57
C ASN A 416 19.33 -23.23 -19.99
N GLU A 417 19.64 -21.97 -19.70
CA GLU A 417 18.65 -20.99 -19.22
C GLU A 417 17.58 -20.70 -20.28
N GLY A 418 17.96 -20.57 -21.55
CA GLY A 418 17.01 -20.41 -22.66
C GLY A 418 16.05 -21.59 -22.79
N ASN A 419 16.56 -22.83 -22.72
CA ASN A 419 15.73 -24.03 -22.72
C ASN A 419 14.79 -24.09 -21.50
N ASN A 420 15.27 -23.70 -20.32
CA ASN A 420 14.44 -23.59 -19.11
C ASN A 420 13.29 -22.58 -19.29
N LEU A 421 13.53 -21.44 -19.94
CA LEU A 421 12.47 -20.50 -20.31
C LEU A 421 11.44 -21.15 -21.24
N LEU A 422 11.88 -21.86 -22.28
CA LEU A 422 10.94 -22.52 -23.20
C LEU A 422 10.08 -23.56 -22.49
N ILE A 423 10.67 -24.40 -21.62
CA ILE A 423 9.92 -25.36 -20.79
C ILE A 423 8.87 -24.63 -19.94
N TYR A 424 9.27 -23.52 -19.30
CA TYR A 424 8.37 -22.72 -18.48
C TYR A 424 7.22 -22.12 -19.30
N TYR A 425 7.53 -21.59 -20.49
CA TYR A 425 6.55 -21.07 -21.43
C TYR A 425 5.49 -22.12 -21.79
N HIS A 426 5.95 -23.32 -22.18
CA HIS A 426 5.08 -24.42 -22.57
C HIS A 426 4.20 -24.92 -21.44
N ARG A 427 4.71 -24.90 -20.20
CA ARG A 427 4.03 -25.44 -19.03
C ARG A 427 3.06 -24.46 -18.38
N TYR A 428 3.33 -23.15 -18.43
CA TYR A 428 2.59 -22.17 -17.62
C TYR A 428 2.09 -20.95 -18.38
N LEU A 429 2.77 -20.48 -19.44
CA LEU A 429 2.49 -19.16 -20.01
C LEU A 429 1.55 -19.18 -21.21
N LYS A 430 1.37 -20.30 -21.91
CA LYS A 430 0.55 -20.33 -23.14
C LYS A 430 -0.88 -19.80 -22.98
N GLU A 431 -1.47 -19.99 -21.81
CA GLU A 431 -2.88 -19.69 -21.54
C GLU A 431 -3.09 -18.44 -20.68
N ILE A 432 -2.04 -17.70 -20.34
CA ILE A 432 -2.22 -16.49 -19.53
C ILE A 432 -2.80 -15.35 -20.35
N ASN A 433 -3.67 -14.55 -19.71
CA ASN A 433 -4.27 -13.36 -20.31
C ASN A 433 -3.29 -12.15 -20.28
N SER A 434 -2.13 -12.31 -20.94
CA SER A 434 -1.04 -11.32 -21.04
C SER A 434 -0.25 -11.57 -22.33
N GLN A 435 -0.85 -11.23 -23.47
CA GLN A 435 -0.39 -11.67 -24.79
C GLN A 435 0.97 -11.08 -25.17
N ARG A 436 1.28 -9.84 -24.74
CA ARG A 436 2.58 -9.20 -25.01
C ARG A 436 3.70 -9.94 -24.29
N THR A 437 3.46 -10.30 -23.03
CA THR A 437 4.37 -11.09 -22.18
C THR A 437 4.62 -12.46 -22.80
N VAL A 438 3.56 -13.15 -23.23
CA VAL A 438 3.65 -14.48 -23.87
C VAL A 438 4.49 -14.40 -25.14
N ALA A 439 4.29 -13.35 -25.94
CA ALA A 439 5.07 -13.11 -27.16
C ALA A 439 6.54 -12.84 -26.83
N PHE A 440 6.83 -11.89 -25.95
CA PHE A 440 8.20 -11.51 -25.59
C PHE A 440 8.97 -12.66 -24.96
N PHE A 441 8.38 -13.31 -23.94
CA PHE A 441 9.01 -14.41 -23.21
C PHE A 441 9.40 -15.57 -24.12
N ARG A 442 8.53 -15.92 -25.09
CA ARG A 442 8.81 -16.97 -26.07
C ARG A 442 9.99 -16.60 -26.97
N HIS A 443 10.02 -15.37 -27.49
CA HIS A 443 11.10 -14.95 -28.38
C HIS A 443 12.42 -14.84 -27.62
N LEU A 444 12.41 -14.30 -26.39
CA LEU A 444 13.59 -14.20 -25.53
C LEU A 444 14.16 -15.59 -25.21
N GLY A 445 13.30 -16.55 -24.82
CA GLY A 445 13.73 -17.92 -24.54
C GLY A 445 14.35 -18.62 -25.75
N LYS A 446 13.81 -18.39 -26.95
CA LYS A 446 14.40 -18.93 -28.19
C LYS A 446 15.77 -18.34 -28.48
N SER A 447 15.91 -17.01 -28.39
CA SER A 447 17.20 -16.36 -28.63
C SER A 447 18.25 -16.83 -27.62
N ALA A 448 17.88 -16.94 -26.34
CA ALA A 448 18.79 -17.44 -25.30
C ALA A 448 19.19 -18.91 -25.52
N ALA A 449 18.27 -19.76 -25.99
CA ALA A 449 18.57 -21.17 -26.29
C ALA A 449 19.50 -21.36 -27.51
N GLN A 450 19.78 -20.28 -28.23
CA GLN A 450 20.65 -20.22 -29.40
C GLN A 450 21.87 -19.33 -29.13
N GLY A 451 22.27 -19.14 -27.87
CA GLY A 451 23.42 -18.31 -27.50
C GLY A 451 23.28 -16.80 -27.73
N PHE A 452 22.08 -16.32 -28.09
CA PHE A 452 21.81 -14.98 -28.63
C PHE A 452 22.53 -14.69 -29.96
N ASP A 453 22.43 -15.60 -30.92
CA ASP A 453 22.89 -15.36 -32.29
C ASP A 453 22.25 -14.10 -32.91
N ILE A 454 23.09 -13.19 -33.43
CA ILE A 454 22.65 -11.86 -33.88
C ILE A 454 21.75 -11.94 -35.12
N GLU A 455 22.08 -12.81 -36.07
CA GLU A 455 21.32 -12.96 -37.33
C GLU A 455 19.91 -13.50 -37.02
N GLU A 456 19.83 -14.53 -36.19
CA GLU A 456 18.55 -15.08 -35.74
C GLU A 456 17.76 -14.08 -34.89
N MET A 457 18.42 -13.28 -34.04
CA MET A 457 17.77 -12.24 -33.25
C MET A 457 17.13 -11.16 -34.12
N GLU A 458 17.77 -10.71 -35.21
CA GLU A 458 17.18 -9.73 -36.14
C GLU A 458 15.97 -10.30 -36.90
N GLU A 459 16.04 -11.57 -37.33
CA GLU A 459 14.89 -12.23 -37.94
C GLU A 459 13.72 -12.35 -36.94
N ARG A 460 14.03 -12.73 -35.69
CA ARG A 460 13.06 -12.84 -34.60
C ARG A 460 12.48 -11.49 -34.22
N LYS A 461 13.26 -10.41 -34.24
CA LYS A 461 12.81 -9.03 -33.99
C LYS A 461 11.65 -8.67 -34.91
N THR A 462 11.80 -8.94 -36.20
CA THR A 462 10.76 -8.64 -37.21
C THR A 462 9.48 -9.42 -36.92
N LYS A 463 9.59 -10.71 -36.63
CA LYS A 463 8.45 -11.58 -36.25
C LYS A 463 7.77 -11.11 -34.96
N PHE A 464 8.57 -10.72 -33.96
CA PHE A 464 8.09 -10.23 -32.67
C PHE A 464 7.34 -8.90 -32.80
N HIS A 465 7.89 -7.92 -33.52
CA HIS A 465 7.25 -6.62 -33.72
C HIS A 465 5.93 -6.75 -34.49
N LYS A 466 5.91 -7.56 -35.55
CA LYS A 466 4.67 -7.88 -36.26
C LYS A 466 3.63 -8.48 -35.32
N ARG A 467 4.04 -9.42 -34.45
CA ARG A 467 3.14 -10.04 -33.49
C ARG A 467 2.58 -9.04 -32.47
N LEU A 468 3.39 -8.10 -31.99
CA LEU A 468 2.93 -7.05 -31.08
C LEU A 468 1.90 -6.11 -31.73
N GLN A 469 2.10 -5.75 -33.00
CA GLN A 469 1.14 -4.97 -33.78
C GLN A 469 -0.19 -5.72 -33.94
N GLU A 470 -0.15 -7.03 -34.21
CA GLU A 470 -1.35 -7.87 -34.32
C GLU A 470 -2.14 -8.00 -33.01
N ILE A 471 -1.46 -7.94 -31.86
CA ILE A 471 -2.10 -8.07 -30.53
C ILE A 471 -3.03 -6.88 -30.24
N ASN A 472 -2.86 -5.73 -30.91
CA ASN A 472 -3.69 -4.52 -30.77
C ASN A 472 -4.09 -4.21 -29.30
N CYS A 473 -3.12 -4.30 -28.39
CA CYS A 473 -3.33 -4.02 -26.97
C CYS A 473 -2.71 -2.65 -26.67
N PRO A 474 -3.52 -1.61 -26.41
CA PRO A 474 -3.02 -0.27 -26.09
C PRO A 474 -2.54 -0.16 -24.63
N TYR A 475 -2.31 -1.30 -23.97
CA TYR A 475 -1.94 -1.39 -22.58
C TYR A 475 -0.65 -2.21 -22.40
N TYR A 476 0.16 -1.83 -21.41
CA TYR A 476 1.25 -2.67 -20.95
C TYR A 476 0.72 -3.89 -20.20
N ASP A 477 1.41 -5.02 -20.36
CA ASP A 477 1.14 -6.16 -19.49
C ASP A 477 1.69 -5.92 -18.08
N ALA A 478 1.06 -6.54 -17.08
CA ALA A 478 1.45 -6.37 -15.68
C ALA A 478 2.88 -6.88 -15.34
N TYR A 479 3.49 -7.66 -16.24
CA TYR A 479 4.85 -8.19 -16.10
C TYR A 479 5.91 -7.36 -16.86
N GLU A 480 5.47 -6.33 -17.57
CA GLU A 480 6.28 -5.52 -18.47
C GLU A 480 6.83 -4.32 -17.70
N ILE A 481 7.97 -4.47 -17.00
CA ILE A 481 8.63 -3.36 -16.31
C ILE A 481 9.24 -2.40 -17.35
N ILE A 482 10.08 -2.92 -18.24
CA ILE A 482 10.57 -2.20 -19.43
C ILE A 482 9.64 -2.55 -20.60
N PRO A 483 9.20 -1.58 -21.43
CA PRO A 483 8.45 -1.87 -22.65
C PRO A 483 9.16 -2.94 -23.49
N TYR A 484 8.46 -3.99 -23.90
CA TYR A 484 9.12 -5.18 -24.47
C TYR A 484 9.88 -4.90 -25.77
N GLU A 485 9.44 -3.92 -26.55
CA GLU A 485 10.15 -3.42 -27.74
C GLU A 485 11.53 -2.87 -27.35
N ARG A 486 11.59 -2.10 -26.27
CA ARG A 486 12.85 -1.56 -25.71
C ARG A 486 13.69 -2.64 -25.07
N PHE A 487 13.05 -3.53 -24.31
CA PHE A 487 13.77 -4.60 -23.61
C PHE A 487 14.39 -5.60 -24.61
N TRP A 488 13.73 -5.84 -25.75
CA TRP A 488 14.32 -6.58 -26.86
C TRP A 488 15.55 -5.87 -27.43
N GLY A 489 15.47 -4.55 -27.64
CA GLY A 489 16.60 -3.73 -28.08
C GLY A 489 17.80 -3.84 -27.14
N MET A 490 17.55 -3.81 -25.82
CA MET A 490 18.58 -4.04 -24.80
C MET A 490 19.22 -5.42 -24.90
N ALA A 491 18.42 -6.47 -25.04
CA ALA A 491 18.94 -7.84 -25.22
C ALA A 491 19.81 -7.97 -26.48
N MET A 492 19.45 -7.28 -27.57
CA MET A 492 20.26 -7.22 -28.78
C MET A 492 21.57 -6.47 -28.59
N THR A 493 21.57 -5.37 -27.84
CA THR A 493 22.80 -4.64 -27.50
C THR A 493 23.75 -5.53 -26.69
N LEU A 494 23.24 -6.37 -25.79
CA LEU A 494 24.05 -7.33 -25.02
C LEU A 494 24.53 -8.54 -25.83
N ALA A 495 23.92 -8.80 -26.99
CA ALA A 495 24.33 -9.88 -27.88
C ALA A 495 25.51 -9.49 -28.79
N LYS A 496 25.67 -8.19 -29.04
CA LYS A 496 26.80 -7.58 -29.75
C LYS A 496 27.98 -7.41 -28.81
#